data_AF-A0A0B7AU71-F1
#
_entry.id   AF-A0A0B7AU71-F1
#
_cell.length_a   1.000
_cell.length_b   1.000
_cell.length_c   1.000
_cell.angle_alpha   90.00
_cell.angle_beta   90.00
_cell.angle_gamma   90.00
#
_symmetry.space_group_name_H-M   'P 1'
#
loop_
_entity.id
_entity.type
_entity.pdbx_description
1 polymer ?
#
loop_
_entity_poly.entity_id
_entity_poly.type
_entity_poly.pdbx_seq_one_letter_code
_entity_poly.pdbx_strand_id
1 'polypeptide(L)'
;MSQLSATSSASQLSAPMSQDTFVHLWQLLQKENTDYTQIGARNEFSYGEEEENTTFQVDRFQIRHELDLLNPILNTSSPSGMSPDSQTNIIGSTASSPYDDVITSPQSYSPHNTVTSPMPTVPSNTDYPGEYGFEISFAQPSKETKSTTWTYSDSLKKLYVRMATTCPVRFKSRILTPTAGTVIRAMPIYMKPEHVQEVVKRCPNHAVSKEHNENHPAPFHLVRCEHKLTRYVEDTYTNRQSVTLPHEIPQAGSEWVTNLFQFMCLGSCVGGPNRRP
;
A
#
# COMPACT_ATOMS: atom_id res chain seq x y z
N MET A 1 52.71 39.34 -9.11
CA MET A 1 52.63 37.87 -9.01
C MET A 1 52.01 37.58 -7.64
N SER A 2 50.85 36.95 -7.46
CA SER A 2 50.01 36.17 -8.38
C SER A 2 48.64 36.00 -7.70
N GLN A 3 47.57 36.21 -8.47
CA GLN A 3 46.22 35.74 -8.14
C GLN A 3 46.11 34.23 -8.37
N LEU A 4 45.24 33.54 -7.62
CA LEU A 4 44.54 32.28 -7.94
C LEU A 4 43.34 32.21 -6.96
N SER A 5 42.08 32.44 -7.32
CA SER A 5 41.17 31.71 -8.24
C SER A 5 40.85 30.30 -7.75
N ALA A 6 39.71 30.14 -7.06
CA ALA A 6 39.02 28.87 -6.87
C ALA A 6 37.68 28.93 -7.61
N THR A 7 37.57 28.16 -8.69
CA THR A 7 36.39 28.01 -9.53
C THR A 7 35.44 26.99 -8.91
N SER A 8 34.23 27.41 -8.53
CA SER A 8 33.11 26.51 -8.25
C SER A 8 32.28 26.32 -9.52
N SER A 9 32.26 25.10 -10.04
CA SER A 9 31.41 24.68 -11.16
C SER A 9 29.97 24.51 -10.67
N ALA A 10 29.18 25.59 -10.73
CA ALA A 10 27.73 25.51 -10.63
C ALA A 10 27.17 24.95 -11.94
N SER A 11 26.49 23.80 -11.84
CA SER A 11 25.65 23.24 -12.90
C SER A 11 24.65 24.29 -13.38
N GLN A 12 24.77 24.70 -14.64
CA GLN A 12 23.88 25.66 -15.29
C GLN A 12 22.45 25.12 -15.28
N LEU A 13 21.61 25.68 -14.40
CA LEU A 13 20.16 25.65 -14.56
C LEU A 13 19.84 26.34 -15.89
N SER A 14 19.13 25.64 -16.78
CA SER A 14 18.66 26.20 -18.05
C SER A 14 17.91 27.51 -17.78
N ALA A 15 18.22 28.54 -18.57
CA ALA A 15 17.59 29.85 -18.43
C ALA A 15 16.05 29.73 -18.45
N PRO A 16 15.33 30.45 -17.57
CA PRO A 16 13.88 30.51 -17.66
C PRO A 16 13.51 31.04 -19.06
N MET A 17 12.54 30.38 -19.70
CA MET A 17 12.03 30.79 -21.01
C MET A 17 11.69 32.29 -20.99
N SER A 18 11.91 33.00 -22.10
CA SER A 18 11.54 34.42 -22.16
C SER A 18 10.05 34.58 -21.84
N GLN A 19 9.70 35.68 -21.17
CA GLN A 19 8.32 36.00 -20.77
C GLN A 19 7.35 35.87 -21.96
N ASP A 20 7.81 36.27 -23.16
CA ASP A 20 7.03 36.16 -24.40
C ASP A 20 6.76 34.71 -24.82
N THR A 21 7.72 33.80 -24.61
CA THR A 21 7.53 32.38 -24.93
C THR A 21 6.54 31.73 -23.96
N PHE A 22 6.57 32.14 -22.69
CA PHE A 22 5.58 31.70 -21.69
C PHE A 22 4.17 32.17 -22.07
N VAL A 23 4.01 33.44 -22.43
CA VAL A 23 2.72 34.00 -22.86
C VAL A 23 2.19 33.29 -24.11
N HIS A 24 3.08 32.99 -25.07
CA HIS A 24 2.69 32.29 -26.29
C HIS A 24 2.22 30.86 -26.02
N LEU A 25 2.94 30.10 -25.18
CA LEU A 25 2.53 28.76 -24.74
C LEU A 25 1.21 28.78 -23.97
N TRP A 26 1.02 29.80 -23.11
CA TRP A 26 -0.22 29.97 -22.35
C TRP A 26 -1.43 30.24 -23.26
N GLN A 27 -1.25 31.04 -24.31
CA GLN A 27 -2.28 31.30 -25.31
C GLN A 27 -2.59 30.07 -26.18
N LEU A 28 -1.59 29.24 -26.50
CA LEU A 28 -1.80 27.99 -27.24
C LEU A 28 -2.61 26.98 -26.42
N LEU A 29 -2.34 26.84 -25.12
CA LEU A 29 -3.09 25.97 -24.21
C LEU A 29 -4.56 26.39 -24.06
N GLN A 30 -4.85 27.69 -24.07
CA GLN A 30 -6.24 28.19 -24.03
C GLN A 30 -7.02 27.91 -25.33
N LYS A 31 -6.30 27.75 -26.46
CA LYS A 31 -6.94 27.65 -27.77
C LYS A 31 -7.28 26.22 -28.20
N GLU A 32 -6.70 25.20 -27.55
CA GLU A 32 -6.83 23.81 -28.00
C GLU A 32 -7.47 22.82 -27.02
N ASN A 33 -7.97 23.22 -25.84
CA ASN A 33 -8.57 22.24 -24.93
C ASN A 33 -9.73 22.77 -24.10
N THR A 34 -10.89 22.90 -24.73
CA THR A 34 -12.17 23.03 -24.01
C THR A 34 -12.78 21.68 -23.62
N ASP A 35 -12.25 20.56 -24.12
CA ASP A 35 -12.90 19.25 -23.99
C ASP A 35 -12.43 18.40 -22.78
N TYR A 36 -11.34 18.77 -22.11
CA TYR A 36 -10.81 17.99 -20.97
C TYR A 36 -11.45 18.33 -19.62
N THR A 37 -12.11 19.48 -19.51
CA THR A 37 -12.72 19.94 -18.25
C THR A 37 -14.16 20.39 -18.50
N GLN A 38 -15.12 19.48 -18.34
CA GLN A 38 -16.52 19.87 -18.25
C GLN A 38 -16.75 20.60 -16.91
N ILE A 39 -17.07 21.89 -16.96
CA ILE A 39 -17.42 22.70 -15.79
C ILE A 39 -18.78 22.23 -15.26
N GLY A 40 -18.75 21.28 -14.31
CA GLY A 40 -19.92 20.79 -13.61
C GLY A 40 -20.25 21.67 -12.40
N ALA A 41 -21.11 22.66 -12.61
CA ALA A 41 -21.78 23.52 -11.62
C ALA A 41 -20.89 24.55 -10.88
N ARG A 42 -21.28 25.82 -11.03
CA ARG A 42 -20.74 26.99 -10.32
C ARG A 42 -21.62 27.26 -9.10
N ASN A 43 -21.12 26.99 -7.90
CA ASN A 43 -21.82 27.34 -6.66
C ASN A 43 -21.16 28.56 -6.02
N GLU A 44 -21.90 29.66 -5.97
CA GLU A 44 -21.49 30.91 -5.34
C GLU A 44 -22.02 30.94 -3.90
N PHE A 45 -21.13 30.96 -2.92
CA PHE A 45 -21.50 31.06 -1.50
C PHE A 45 -21.18 32.48 -1.02
N SER A 46 -22.22 33.18 -0.55
CA SER A 46 -22.14 34.50 0.05
C SER A 46 -22.51 34.38 1.53
N TYR A 47 -21.68 34.91 2.42
CA TYR A 47 -22.00 35.07 3.83
C TYR A 47 -21.75 36.54 4.19
N GLY A 48 -22.77 37.21 4.72
CA GLY A 48 -22.69 38.62 5.09
C GLY A 48 -23.14 38.80 6.53
N GLU A 49 -22.25 39.34 7.37
CA GLU A 49 -22.64 40.20 8.48
C GLU A 49 -22.36 41.65 8.09
N GLU A 50 -23.25 42.54 8.49
CA GLU A 50 -23.26 43.97 8.15
C GLU A 50 -21.97 44.65 8.67
N GLU A 51 -20.91 44.68 7.85
CA GLU A 51 -20.08 45.87 7.56
C GLU A 51 -18.78 45.57 6.78
N GLU A 52 -18.37 44.31 6.58
CA GLU A 52 -17.26 43.96 5.66
C GLU A 52 -17.54 42.68 4.88
N ASN A 53 -17.89 42.81 3.60
CA ASN A 53 -18.28 41.69 2.76
C ASN A 53 -17.02 41.04 2.14
N THR A 54 -16.56 39.91 2.70
CA THR A 54 -15.52 39.07 2.08
C THR A 54 -16.18 38.00 1.20
N THR A 55 -15.94 38.04 -0.12
CA THR A 55 -16.48 37.04 -1.05
C THR A 55 -15.45 35.95 -1.30
N PHE A 56 -15.86 34.68 -1.20
CA PHE A 56 -14.99 33.53 -1.42
C PHE A 56 -15.52 32.72 -2.62
N GLN A 57 -14.78 32.72 -3.73
CA GLN A 57 -15.10 31.94 -4.91
C GLN A 57 -14.36 30.59 -4.86
N VAL A 58 -15.11 29.49 -4.88
CA VAL A 58 -14.57 28.13 -4.93
C VAL A 58 -14.94 27.50 -6.25
N ASP A 59 -13.95 27.33 -7.12
CA ASP A 59 -14.11 26.56 -8.34
C ASP A 59 -13.92 25.08 -8.04
N ARG A 60 -14.96 24.27 -8.32
CA ARG A 60 -14.92 22.81 -8.19
C ARG A 60 -14.59 22.20 -9.55
N PHE A 61 -13.39 21.66 -9.69
CA PHE A 61 -12.96 20.96 -10.90
C PHE A 61 -13.24 19.45 -10.74
N GLN A 62 -13.92 18.84 -11.72
CA GLN A 62 -14.12 17.40 -11.77
C GLN A 62 -13.48 16.84 -13.05
N ILE A 63 -12.36 16.13 -12.88
CA ILE A 63 -11.68 15.44 -13.98
C ILE A 63 -12.44 14.14 -14.25
N ARG A 64 -13.17 14.07 -15.37
CA ARG A 64 -13.73 12.80 -15.86
C ARG A 64 -12.64 12.06 -16.63
N HIS A 65 -12.19 10.94 -16.09
CA HIS A 65 -11.28 10.04 -16.79
C HIS A 65 -12.11 9.12 -17.69
N GLU A 66 -12.30 9.49 -18.94
CA GLU A 66 -13.01 8.67 -19.93
C GLU A 66 -12.07 7.54 -20.39
N LEU A 67 -12.25 6.33 -19.85
CA LEU A 67 -11.43 5.15 -20.11
C LEU A 67 -12.04 4.18 -21.14
N ASP A 68 -13.04 4.61 -21.91
CA ASP A 68 -13.90 3.68 -22.67
C ASP A 68 -13.69 3.65 -24.20
N LEU A 69 -12.55 4.15 -24.73
CA LEU A 69 -12.27 4.10 -26.18
C LEU A 69 -11.09 3.24 -26.62
N LEU A 70 -10.62 2.30 -25.80
CA LEU A 70 -9.60 1.33 -26.20
C LEU A 70 -10.04 -0.11 -25.92
N ASN A 71 -11.05 -0.59 -26.66
CA ASN A 71 -11.28 -2.02 -26.86
C ASN A 71 -12.01 -2.28 -28.20
N PRO A 72 -11.32 -2.71 -29.27
CA PRO A 72 -12.01 -3.24 -30.43
C PRO A 72 -12.32 -4.73 -30.22
N ILE A 73 -13.64 -5.00 -30.15
CA ILE A 73 -14.34 -6.16 -30.73
C ILE A 73 -14.24 -7.49 -29.95
N LEU A 74 -15.26 -7.73 -29.13
CA LEU A 74 -15.84 -9.07 -28.90
C LEU A 74 -16.70 -9.45 -30.12
N ASN A 75 -16.57 -10.68 -30.62
CA ASN A 75 -17.70 -11.37 -31.23
C ASN A 75 -17.60 -12.90 -31.08
N THR A 76 -18.57 -13.42 -30.32
CA THR A 76 -19.43 -14.58 -30.63
C THR A 76 -18.82 -15.94 -31.04
N SER A 77 -18.94 -16.94 -30.15
CA SER A 77 -19.70 -18.19 -30.40
C SER A 77 -19.58 -19.17 -29.21
N SER A 78 -20.70 -19.86 -28.90
CA SER A 78 -20.89 -20.82 -27.81
C SER A 78 -20.73 -22.28 -28.31
N PRO A 79 -21.06 -23.36 -27.54
CA PRO A 79 -20.08 -24.36 -27.12
C PRO A 79 -20.35 -25.78 -27.68
N SER A 80 -19.32 -26.62 -27.71
CA SER A 80 -19.38 -28.08 -27.83
C SER A 80 -18.01 -28.58 -27.35
N GLY A 81 -17.82 -29.52 -26.43
CA GLY A 81 -18.58 -30.68 -26.02
C GLY A 81 -17.59 -31.86 -26.01
N MET A 82 -17.56 -32.61 -24.90
CA MET A 82 -16.94 -33.94 -24.70
C MET A 82 -15.52 -34.00 -24.08
N SER A 83 -15.46 -34.54 -22.85
CA SER A 83 -14.34 -35.35 -22.31
C SER A 83 -14.37 -36.76 -22.95
N PRO A 84 -13.32 -37.62 -22.89
CA PRO A 84 -12.89 -38.26 -21.63
C PRO A 84 -11.38 -38.57 -21.47
N ASP A 85 -11.01 -38.75 -20.20
CA ASP A 85 -10.03 -39.68 -19.59
C ASP A 85 -8.76 -40.13 -20.32
N SER A 86 -7.62 -40.03 -19.62
CA SER A 86 -6.45 -40.88 -19.88
C SER A 86 -5.73 -41.21 -18.57
N GLN A 87 -5.93 -42.45 -18.12
CA GLN A 87 -5.07 -43.16 -17.18
C GLN A 87 -3.89 -43.82 -17.92
N THR A 88 -2.81 -44.08 -17.17
CA THR A 88 -1.70 -45.03 -17.43
C THR A 88 -0.63 -44.60 -18.46
N ASN A 89 0.62 -44.32 -18.06
CA ASN A 89 1.76 -45.18 -17.69
C ASN A 89 2.49 -45.88 -18.86
N ILE A 90 3.83 -45.89 -18.75
CA ILE A 90 4.86 -46.82 -19.29
C ILE A 90 5.70 -46.40 -20.54
N ILE A 91 6.94 -45.93 -20.26
CA ILE A 91 8.28 -46.43 -20.65
C ILE A 91 8.51 -47.05 -22.05
N GLY A 92 9.48 -46.49 -22.79
CA GLY A 92 10.63 -47.25 -23.34
C GLY A 92 10.67 -47.68 -24.81
N SER A 93 11.63 -47.09 -25.53
CA SER A 93 12.53 -47.71 -26.55
C SER A 93 12.07 -47.96 -28.01
N THR A 94 12.79 -47.26 -28.92
CA THR A 94 13.49 -47.72 -30.16
C THR A 94 12.80 -48.63 -31.19
N ALA A 95 12.67 -48.14 -32.44
CA ALA A 95 13.27 -48.71 -33.68
C ALA A 95 12.46 -48.39 -34.98
N SER A 96 13.16 -47.79 -35.98
CA SER A 96 13.08 -47.98 -37.47
C SER A 96 11.72 -48.32 -38.12
N SER A 97 11.08 -47.45 -38.94
CA SER A 97 11.34 -47.10 -40.36
C SER A 97 9.95 -47.05 -41.08
N PRO A 98 9.81 -46.81 -42.41
CA PRO A 98 10.11 -45.61 -43.20
C PRO A 98 8.91 -45.22 -44.10
N TYR A 99 8.30 -44.05 -43.96
CA TYR A 99 7.44 -43.49 -45.03
C TYR A 99 7.51 -41.96 -44.99
N ASP A 100 7.87 -41.38 -46.14
CA ASP A 100 7.65 -39.98 -46.48
C ASP A 100 6.19 -39.61 -46.25
N ASP A 101 5.92 -38.53 -45.52
CA ASP A 101 5.11 -37.43 -46.08
C ASP A 101 5.04 -36.21 -45.14
N VAL A 102 5.26 -35.05 -45.76
CA VAL A 102 4.87 -33.69 -45.34
C VAL A 102 5.36 -33.20 -43.97
N ILE A 103 6.31 -32.26 -44.03
CA ILE A 103 6.62 -31.31 -42.96
C ILE A 103 5.33 -30.53 -42.62
N THR A 104 4.58 -31.01 -41.63
CA THR A 104 3.61 -30.20 -40.91
C THR A 104 4.33 -29.72 -39.66
N SER A 105 4.86 -28.49 -39.74
CA SER A 105 5.33 -27.75 -38.57
C SER A 105 4.26 -27.81 -37.46
N PRO A 106 4.58 -28.21 -36.22
CA PRO A 106 3.60 -28.25 -35.16
C PRO A 106 3.05 -26.83 -34.97
N GLN A 107 1.72 -26.72 -34.98
CA GLN A 107 1.05 -25.46 -34.68
C GLN A 107 1.58 -24.93 -33.35
N SER A 108 1.94 -23.65 -33.35
CA SER A 108 2.38 -22.92 -32.18
C SER A 108 1.39 -23.14 -31.04
N TYR A 109 1.79 -23.93 -30.04
CA TYR A 109 1.06 -24.05 -28.78
C TYR A 109 0.89 -22.64 -28.21
N SER A 110 -0.30 -22.06 -28.37
CA SER A 110 -0.70 -20.93 -27.56
C SER A 110 -0.69 -21.41 -26.10
N PRO A 111 0.05 -20.75 -25.20
CA PRO A 111 0.05 -21.15 -23.80
C PRO A 111 -1.30 -20.77 -23.21
N HIS A 112 -2.28 -21.68 -23.24
CA HIS A 112 -3.41 -21.60 -22.32
C HIS A 112 -2.93 -22.07 -20.94
N ASN A 113 -2.04 -21.30 -20.33
CA ASN A 113 -1.65 -21.45 -18.93
C ASN A 113 -2.32 -20.32 -18.14
N THR A 114 -3.62 -20.47 -17.87
CA THR A 114 -4.29 -19.75 -16.77
C THR A 114 -4.07 -20.48 -15.44
N VAL A 115 -2.96 -21.19 -15.29
CA VAL A 115 -2.52 -21.74 -14.00
C VAL A 115 -2.01 -20.56 -13.17
N THR A 116 -2.95 -19.82 -12.57
CA THR A 116 -2.66 -18.86 -11.51
C THR A 116 -2.10 -19.69 -10.36
N SER A 117 -0.78 -19.70 -10.21
CA SER A 117 -0.11 -20.36 -9.09
C SER A 117 -0.77 -19.92 -7.77
N PRO A 118 -1.09 -20.85 -6.86
CA PRO A 118 -1.77 -20.50 -5.61
C PRO A 118 -0.95 -19.49 -4.84
N MET A 119 -1.59 -18.39 -4.43
CA MET A 119 -0.93 -17.31 -3.70
C MET A 119 -0.43 -17.83 -2.35
N PRO A 120 0.81 -17.51 -1.93
CA PRO A 120 1.35 -17.97 -0.65
C PRO A 120 0.47 -17.50 0.53
N THR A 121 0.04 -18.43 1.38
CA THR A 121 -0.78 -18.13 2.58
C THR A 121 0.04 -17.66 3.77
N VAL A 122 1.36 -17.90 3.72
CA VAL A 122 2.32 -17.49 4.74
C VAL A 122 2.98 -16.19 4.28
N PRO A 123 2.74 -15.07 4.97
CA PRO A 123 3.39 -13.80 4.64
C PRO A 123 4.89 -13.85 4.97
N SER A 124 5.70 -13.19 4.15
CA SER A 124 7.12 -13.01 4.43
C SER A 124 7.32 -12.01 5.58
N ASN A 125 8.32 -12.28 6.42
CA ASN A 125 8.81 -11.40 7.48
C ASN A 125 10.26 -10.93 7.23
N THR A 126 10.76 -11.10 6.00
CA THR A 126 12.10 -10.64 5.62
C THR A 126 12.09 -9.13 5.39
N ASP A 127 12.97 -8.41 6.09
CA ASP A 127 13.14 -6.97 5.92
C ASP A 127 13.51 -6.65 4.46
N TYR A 128 12.73 -5.78 3.81
CA TYR A 128 12.96 -5.38 2.43
C TYR A 128 12.73 -3.86 2.27
N PRO A 129 13.80 -3.06 2.20
CA PRO A 129 13.68 -1.60 2.03
C PRO A 129 13.06 -1.19 0.69
N GLY A 130 13.22 -2.04 -0.34
CA GLY A 130 12.75 -1.74 -1.70
C GLY A 130 13.38 -0.47 -2.30
N GLU A 131 12.80 0.00 -3.40
CA GLU A 131 13.27 1.17 -4.16
C GLU A 131 13.06 2.50 -3.39
N TYR A 132 12.08 2.55 -2.50
CA TYR A 132 11.78 3.72 -1.68
C TYR A 132 12.71 3.84 -0.45
N GLY A 133 13.46 2.79 -0.12
CA GLY A 133 14.24 2.72 1.12
C GLY A 133 13.34 2.85 2.34
N PHE A 134 12.29 2.03 2.40
CA PHE A 134 11.30 2.04 3.48
C PHE A 134 11.92 1.51 4.78
N GLU A 135 11.78 2.28 5.85
CA GLU A 135 12.34 2.00 7.16
C GLU A 135 11.28 2.23 8.25
N ILE A 136 11.39 1.42 9.30
CA ILE A 136 10.59 1.53 10.52
C ILE A 136 11.54 1.81 11.69
N SER A 137 11.17 2.74 12.55
CA SER A 137 11.89 3.00 13.79
C SER A 137 10.93 3.24 14.96
N PHE A 138 11.48 3.18 16.17
CA PHE A 138 10.77 3.50 17.40
C PHE A 138 11.51 4.65 18.08
N ALA A 139 10.77 5.65 18.55
CA ALA A 139 11.38 6.72 19.33
C ALA A 139 11.95 6.14 20.64
N GLN A 140 12.97 6.74 21.23
CA GLN A 140 13.29 6.43 22.62
C GLN A 140 12.31 7.18 23.54
N PRO A 141 11.70 6.53 24.54
CA PRO A 141 10.90 7.25 25.52
C PRO A 141 11.78 8.27 26.25
N SER A 142 11.28 9.49 26.43
CA SER A 142 12.06 10.62 26.96
C SER A 142 12.61 10.38 28.36
N LYS A 143 11.94 9.57 29.18
CA LYS A 143 12.44 9.06 30.46
C LYS A 143 11.92 7.65 30.69
N GLU A 144 12.84 6.71 30.92
CA GLU A 144 12.49 5.37 31.38
C GLU A 144 12.18 5.43 32.88
N THR A 145 10.91 5.26 33.22
CA THR A 145 10.43 5.24 34.60
C THR A 145 9.59 3.98 34.82
N LYS A 146 9.23 3.68 36.08
CA LYS A 146 8.35 2.52 36.38
C LYS A 146 6.99 2.59 35.67
N SER A 147 6.56 3.78 35.21
CA SER A 147 5.31 3.95 34.47
C SER A 147 5.45 3.87 32.95
N THR A 148 6.66 3.68 32.41
CA THR A 148 6.89 3.53 30.97
C THR A 148 5.96 2.47 30.38
N THR A 149 5.17 2.89 29.40
CA THR A 149 4.13 2.06 28.76
C THR A 149 4.67 1.28 27.58
N TRP A 150 5.78 1.71 26.99
CA TRP A 150 6.44 1.01 25.89
C TRP A 150 7.95 1.32 25.85
N THR A 151 8.75 0.38 25.37
CA THR A 151 10.19 0.53 25.13
C THR A 151 10.61 -0.38 23.98
N TYR A 152 11.62 -0.01 23.22
CA TYR A 152 12.15 -0.79 22.11
C TYR A 152 13.60 -1.17 22.38
N SER A 153 13.92 -2.45 22.17
CA SER A 153 15.27 -2.96 22.29
C SER A 153 15.86 -3.16 20.90
N ASP A 154 16.83 -2.33 20.52
CA ASP A 154 17.56 -2.46 19.25
C ASP A 154 18.30 -3.80 19.13
N SER A 155 18.87 -4.29 20.23
CA SER A 155 19.62 -5.55 20.26
C SER A 155 18.72 -6.77 20.02
N LEU A 156 17.49 -6.75 20.53
CA LEU A 156 16.52 -7.83 20.34
C LEU A 156 15.59 -7.60 19.15
N LYS A 157 15.68 -6.42 18.51
CA LYS A 157 14.69 -5.92 17.54
C LYS A 157 13.25 -6.12 18.03
N LYS A 158 13.00 -5.78 19.30
CA LYS A 158 11.77 -6.15 20.01
C LYS A 158 11.13 -4.96 20.70
N LEU A 159 9.85 -4.74 20.38
CA LEU A 159 8.98 -3.79 21.05
C LEU A 159 8.31 -4.45 22.27
N TYR A 160 8.42 -3.80 23.42
CA TYR A 160 7.67 -4.12 24.62
C TYR A 160 6.64 -3.02 24.85
N VAL A 161 5.38 -3.40 25.03
CA VAL A 161 4.26 -2.44 25.12
C VAL A 161 3.20 -2.97 26.07
N ARG A 162 2.65 -2.08 26.91
CA ARG A 162 1.52 -2.36 27.78
C ARG A 162 0.25 -2.44 26.93
N MET A 163 -0.62 -3.40 27.24
CA MET A 163 -1.90 -3.54 26.55
C MET A 163 -2.71 -2.24 26.59
N ALA A 164 -3.37 -1.94 25.46
CA ALA A 164 -4.25 -0.78 25.28
C ALA A 164 -3.57 0.57 25.58
N THR A 165 -2.23 0.63 25.51
CA THR A 165 -1.49 1.88 25.58
C THR A 165 -0.94 2.23 24.21
N THR A 166 -0.84 3.53 23.98
CA THR A 166 -0.38 4.09 22.72
C THR A 166 1.15 4.03 22.63
N CYS A 167 1.64 3.48 21.52
CA CYS A 167 3.04 3.35 21.17
C CYS A 167 3.31 4.06 19.83
N PRO A 168 4.21 5.06 19.78
CA PRO A 168 4.58 5.73 18.56
C PRO A 168 5.50 4.86 17.69
N VAL A 169 5.09 4.61 16.46
CA VAL A 169 5.86 3.91 15.43
C VAL A 169 6.18 4.90 14.31
N ARG A 170 7.45 4.96 13.92
CA ARG A 170 7.95 5.90 12.93
C ARG A 170 8.20 5.20 11.60
N PHE A 171 7.78 5.83 10.52
CA PHE A 171 7.97 5.36 9.15
C PHE A 171 8.74 6.40 8.35
N LYS A 172 9.63 5.95 7.47
CA LYS A 172 10.42 6.79 6.58
C LYS A 172 10.61 6.09 5.25
N SER A 173 10.51 6.85 4.17
CA SER A 173 10.95 6.45 2.84
C SER A 173 12.16 7.31 2.49
N ARG A 174 13.35 6.72 2.50
CA ARG A 174 14.63 7.45 2.45
C ARG A 174 15.02 7.93 1.05
N ILE A 175 14.65 7.16 0.02
CA ILE A 175 15.20 7.34 -1.34
C ILE A 175 14.19 8.07 -2.23
N LEU A 176 12.98 7.53 -2.34
CA LEU A 176 11.92 8.06 -3.18
C LEU A 176 10.68 8.36 -2.34
N THR A 177 9.92 9.37 -2.76
CA THR A 177 8.59 9.63 -2.19
C THR A 177 7.59 8.65 -2.81
N PRO A 178 6.84 7.87 -2.00
CA PRO A 178 5.82 6.98 -2.53
C PRO A 178 4.72 7.73 -3.29
N THR A 179 4.17 7.08 -4.32
CA THR A 179 3.09 7.62 -5.15
C THR A 179 1.85 7.90 -4.30
N ALA A 180 1.06 8.90 -4.72
CA ALA A 180 -0.22 9.20 -4.08
C ALA A 180 -1.10 7.94 -3.99
N GLY A 181 -1.71 7.74 -2.81
CA GLY A 181 -2.53 6.55 -2.53
C GLY A 181 -1.75 5.35 -1.97
N THR A 182 -0.43 5.45 -1.79
CA THR A 182 0.33 4.41 -1.07
C THR A 182 -0.19 4.25 0.36
N VAL A 183 -0.28 3.00 0.81
CA VAL A 183 -0.73 2.64 2.16
C VAL A 183 0.33 1.84 2.89
N ILE A 184 0.36 1.99 4.21
CA ILE A 184 1.13 1.13 5.13
C ILE A 184 0.15 0.10 5.68
N ARG A 185 0.54 -1.18 5.68
CA ARG A 185 -0.23 -2.30 6.25
C ARG A 185 0.52 -2.91 7.43
N ALA A 186 -0.12 -2.97 8.59
CA ALA A 186 0.36 -3.69 9.77
C ALA A 186 -0.46 -4.97 9.96
N MET A 187 0.21 -6.12 10.00
CA MET A 187 -0.44 -7.43 10.17
C MET A 187 0.33 -8.27 11.19
N PRO A 188 -0.32 -8.70 12.29
CA PRO A 188 0.32 -9.59 13.25
C PRO A 188 0.41 -11.02 12.70
N ILE A 189 1.57 -11.65 12.91
CA ILE A 189 1.84 -13.05 12.56
C ILE A 189 2.61 -13.69 13.71
N TYR A 190 2.47 -15.01 13.90
CA TYR A 190 3.33 -15.75 14.83
C TYR A 190 4.72 -15.94 14.23
N MET A 191 5.76 -15.86 15.06
CA MET A 191 7.15 -16.01 14.61
C MET A 191 7.53 -17.47 14.35
N LYS A 192 6.97 -18.42 15.12
CA LYS A 192 7.31 -19.84 14.96
C LYS A 192 6.65 -20.43 13.71
N PRO A 193 7.37 -21.22 12.90
CA PRO A 193 6.82 -21.82 11.67
C PRO A 193 5.63 -22.75 11.95
N GLU A 194 5.62 -23.40 13.11
CA GLU A 194 4.51 -24.26 13.57
C GLU A 194 3.18 -23.50 13.73
N HIS A 195 3.24 -22.19 13.99
CA HIS A 195 2.06 -21.35 14.25
C HIS A 195 1.83 -20.30 13.17
N VAL A 196 2.74 -20.12 12.21
CA VAL A 196 2.66 -19.01 11.24
C VAL A 196 1.40 -19.07 10.37
N GLN A 197 0.85 -20.28 10.13
CA GLN A 197 -0.41 -20.47 9.41
C GLN A 197 -1.63 -20.06 10.23
N GLU A 198 -1.54 -20.05 11.56
CA GLU A 198 -2.63 -19.62 12.42
C GLU A 198 -2.83 -18.11 12.33
N VAL A 199 -4.09 -17.69 12.45
CA VAL A 199 -4.46 -16.28 12.48
C VAL A 199 -4.26 -15.75 13.90
N VAL A 200 -3.48 -14.68 14.03
CA VAL A 200 -3.36 -13.97 15.29
C VAL A 200 -4.65 -13.17 15.52
N LYS A 201 -5.41 -13.56 16.54
CA LYS A 201 -6.64 -12.88 16.96
C LYS A 201 -6.53 -12.40 18.40
N ARG A 202 -7.35 -11.41 18.74
CA ARG A 202 -7.54 -10.99 20.13
C ARG A 202 -8.30 -12.09 20.91
N CYS A 203 -8.01 -12.27 22.20
CA CYS A 203 -8.71 -13.29 22.97
C CYS A 203 -10.20 -12.95 23.17
N PRO A 204 -11.09 -13.94 23.34
CA PRO A 204 -12.53 -13.70 23.51
C PRO A 204 -12.83 -12.74 24.65
N ASN A 205 -12.17 -12.89 25.80
CA ASN A 205 -12.38 -12.06 26.99
C ASN A 205 -12.17 -10.57 26.70
N HIS A 206 -11.11 -10.22 25.97
CA HIS A 206 -10.85 -8.82 25.61
C HIS A 206 -11.67 -8.36 24.41
N ALA A 207 -12.00 -9.25 23.47
CA ALA A 207 -12.80 -8.92 22.30
C ALA A 207 -14.26 -8.56 22.66
N VAL A 208 -14.82 -9.18 23.71
CA VAL A 208 -16.20 -8.91 24.17
C VAL A 208 -16.28 -7.86 25.28
N SER A 209 -15.18 -7.53 25.95
CA SER A 209 -15.16 -6.50 26.99
C SER A 209 -15.62 -5.15 26.43
N LYS A 210 -16.36 -4.35 27.21
CA LYS A 210 -16.68 -2.97 26.81
C LYS A 210 -15.48 -2.04 26.99
N GLU A 211 -14.59 -2.37 27.92
CA GLU A 211 -13.36 -1.63 28.19
C GLU A 211 -12.49 -1.61 26.93
N HIS A 212 -12.33 -0.42 26.34
CA HIS A 212 -11.63 -0.15 25.08
C HIS A 212 -12.33 -0.61 23.78
N ASN A 213 -13.56 -1.12 23.81
CA ASN A 213 -14.29 -1.52 22.59
C ASN A 213 -15.53 -0.69 22.31
N GLU A 214 -16.00 0.08 23.28
CA GLU A 214 -17.19 0.91 23.12
C GLU A 214 -17.04 1.81 21.88
N ASN A 215 -17.95 1.62 20.92
CA ASN A 215 -18.01 2.33 19.64
C ASN A 215 -16.79 2.14 18.71
N HIS A 216 -15.90 1.18 18.98
CA HIS A 216 -14.75 0.91 18.11
C HIS A 216 -15.12 -0.07 16.97
N PRO A 217 -14.79 0.22 15.70
CA PRO A 217 -15.21 -0.60 14.55
C PRO A 217 -14.53 -1.98 14.46
N ALA A 218 -13.42 -2.17 15.19
CA ALA A 218 -12.64 -3.40 15.16
C ALA A 218 -12.35 -3.97 16.57
N PRO A 219 -13.34 -4.57 17.25
CA PRO A 219 -13.17 -5.16 18.58
C PRO A 219 -12.27 -6.41 18.60
N PHE A 220 -12.24 -7.15 17.49
CA PHE A 220 -11.48 -8.41 17.34
C PHE A 220 -10.01 -8.23 16.91
N HIS A 221 -9.66 -7.07 16.36
CA HIS A 221 -8.30 -6.80 15.90
C HIS A 221 -7.33 -6.65 17.08
N LEU A 222 -6.22 -7.38 17.01
CA LEU A 222 -5.15 -7.28 18.00
C LEU A 222 -4.42 -5.93 17.92
N VAL A 223 -4.15 -5.47 16.70
CA VAL A 223 -3.43 -4.22 16.42
C VAL A 223 -4.44 -3.15 16.05
N ARG A 224 -4.26 -1.94 16.58
CA ARG A 224 -5.04 -0.74 16.26
C ARG A 224 -4.13 0.44 15.98
N CYS A 225 -4.65 1.40 15.24
CA CYS A 225 -3.98 2.67 14.98
C CYS A 225 -4.97 3.83 15.20
N GLU A 226 -4.50 4.91 15.84
CA GLU A 226 -5.31 6.10 16.12
C GLU A 226 -5.44 7.03 14.91
N HIS A 227 -4.79 6.72 13.78
CA HIS A 227 -4.87 7.54 12.58
C HIS A 227 -6.30 7.58 12.02
N LYS A 228 -6.81 8.77 11.68
CA LYS A 228 -8.23 8.98 11.30
C LYS A 228 -8.66 8.21 10.04
N LEU A 229 -7.76 8.04 9.09
CA LEU A 229 -7.99 7.30 7.84
C LEU A 229 -7.64 5.81 7.95
N THR A 230 -7.47 5.29 9.17
CA THR A 230 -7.22 3.87 9.40
C THR A 230 -8.39 3.03 8.92
N ARG A 231 -8.10 1.94 8.21
CA ARG A 231 -9.06 0.90 7.87
C ARG A 231 -8.63 -0.42 8.47
N TYR A 232 -9.61 -1.16 8.96
CA TYR A 232 -9.43 -2.49 9.53
C TYR A 232 -9.89 -3.50 8.48
N VAL A 233 -8.98 -4.38 8.05
CA VAL A 233 -9.20 -5.31 6.94
C VAL A 233 -9.03 -6.73 7.42
N GLU A 234 -9.99 -7.59 7.10
CA GLU A 234 -9.90 -9.04 7.24
C GLU A 234 -9.86 -9.67 5.85
N ASP A 235 -8.81 -10.45 5.59
CA ASP A 235 -8.61 -11.14 4.32
C ASP A 235 -9.61 -12.31 4.20
N THR A 236 -10.41 -12.35 3.13
CA THR A 236 -11.49 -13.34 2.98
C THR A 236 -11.00 -14.76 2.74
N TYR A 237 -9.75 -14.94 2.31
CA TYR A 237 -9.17 -16.25 2.04
C TYR A 237 -8.39 -16.77 3.24
N THR A 238 -7.55 -15.94 3.85
CA THR A 238 -6.68 -16.32 4.97
C THR A 238 -7.25 -15.99 6.35
N ASN A 239 -8.34 -15.22 6.42
CA ASN A 239 -8.92 -14.65 7.64
C ASN A 239 -7.95 -13.79 8.45
N ARG A 240 -6.81 -13.37 7.85
CA ARG A 240 -5.82 -12.54 8.54
C ARG A 240 -6.33 -11.12 8.69
N GLN A 241 -6.27 -10.63 9.91
CA GLN A 241 -6.65 -9.27 10.26
C GLN A 241 -5.44 -8.35 10.14
N SER A 242 -5.66 -7.18 9.56
CA SER A 242 -4.63 -6.17 9.37
C SER A 242 -5.21 -4.76 9.49
N VAL A 243 -4.32 -3.81 9.74
CA VAL A 243 -4.63 -2.38 9.83
C VAL A 243 -3.92 -1.69 8.69
N THR A 244 -4.64 -0.90 7.90
CA THR A 244 -4.07 -0.10 6.82
C THR A 244 -4.27 1.38 7.10
N LEU A 245 -3.24 2.18 6.85
CA LEU A 245 -3.25 3.63 7.00
C LEU A 245 -2.54 4.27 5.80
N PRO A 246 -2.86 5.50 5.40
CA PRO A 246 -2.16 6.16 4.31
C PRO A 246 -0.68 6.39 4.65
N HIS A 247 0.18 6.23 3.65
CA HIS A 247 1.57 6.68 3.77
C HIS A 247 1.61 8.20 3.59
N GLU A 248 2.02 8.92 4.63
CA GLU A 248 2.14 10.38 4.61
C GLU A 248 3.60 10.82 4.36
N ILE A 249 3.78 12.09 4.02
CA ILE A 249 5.10 12.70 3.88
C ILE A 249 5.45 13.38 5.22
N PRO A 250 6.70 13.25 5.72
CA PRO A 250 7.12 13.96 6.92
C PRO A 250 6.90 15.47 6.80
N GLN A 251 6.46 16.09 7.89
CA GLN A 251 6.34 17.55 7.96
C GLN A 251 7.72 18.22 7.84
N ALA A 252 7.76 19.48 7.39
CA ALA A 252 9.01 20.25 7.31
C ALA A 252 9.72 20.26 8.68
N GLY A 253 11.00 19.88 8.68
CA GLY A 253 11.81 19.73 9.91
C GLY A 253 11.70 18.35 10.59
N SER A 254 10.88 17.42 10.07
CA SER A 254 10.86 16.02 10.49
C SER A 254 11.38 15.11 9.39
N GLU A 255 12.11 14.06 9.77
CA GLU A 255 12.50 12.99 8.85
C GLU A 255 11.56 11.78 8.87
N TRP A 256 10.68 11.71 9.86
CA TRP A 256 9.83 10.54 10.13
C TRP A 256 8.37 10.95 10.22
N VAL A 257 7.48 10.09 9.72
CA VAL A 257 6.05 10.15 10.04
C VAL A 257 5.79 9.24 11.24
N THR A 258 5.21 9.78 12.30
CA THR A 258 4.89 9.01 13.52
C THR A 258 3.42 8.68 13.56
N ASN A 259 3.08 7.40 13.62
CA ASN A 259 1.72 6.93 13.83
C ASN A 259 1.60 6.21 15.17
N LEU A 260 0.44 6.36 15.79
CA LEU A 260 0.17 5.89 17.14
C LEU A 260 -0.54 4.53 17.08
N PHE A 261 0.15 3.48 17.52
CA PHE A 261 -0.35 2.10 17.52
C PHE A 261 -0.73 1.63 18.92
N GLN A 262 -1.69 0.72 19.00
CA GLN A 262 -2.13 0.09 20.23
C GLN A 262 -2.25 -1.43 20.04
N PHE A 263 -1.90 -2.18 21.09
CA PHE A 263 -1.99 -3.63 21.11
C PHE A 263 -3.00 -4.07 22.16
N MET A 264 -4.06 -4.73 21.73
CA MET A 264 -5.30 -4.87 22.51
C MET A 264 -5.41 -6.18 23.29
N CYS A 265 -4.35 -6.98 23.32
CA CYS A 265 -4.29 -8.23 24.07
C CYS A 265 -2.92 -8.39 24.71
N LEU A 266 -2.86 -9.09 25.85
CA LEU A 266 -1.60 -9.50 26.44
C LEU A 266 -1.05 -10.70 25.68
N GLY A 267 0.28 -10.81 25.61
CA GLY A 267 0.97 -11.99 25.08
C GLY A 267 0.58 -13.26 25.82
N SER A 268 0.13 -13.19 27.07
CA SER A 268 -0.25 -14.34 27.91
C SER A 268 -1.70 -14.81 27.77
N CYS A 269 -2.55 -14.11 27.00
CA CYS A 269 -3.98 -14.42 26.96
C CYS A 269 -4.29 -15.76 26.26
N VAL A 270 -5.02 -16.63 26.96
CA VAL A 270 -5.59 -17.86 26.40
C VAL A 270 -6.66 -17.50 25.37
N GLY A 271 -6.70 -18.23 24.24
CA GLY A 271 -7.60 -17.94 23.12
C GLY A 271 -7.19 -16.74 22.26
N GLY A 272 -6.01 -16.14 22.51
CA GLY A 272 -5.39 -15.10 21.68
C GLY A 272 -3.91 -15.45 21.41
N PRO A 273 -2.95 -14.56 21.71
CA PRO A 273 -1.52 -14.85 21.53
C PRO A 273 -1.02 -16.08 22.29
N ASN A 274 -1.53 -16.34 23.50
CA ASN A 274 -1.28 -17.56 24.29
C ASN A 274 0.21 -17.94 24.48
N ARG A 275 1.03 -16.97 24.85
CA ARG A 275 2.49 -17.08 25.09
C ARG A 275 3.30 -17.49 23.85
N ARG A 276 2.72 -17.36 22.66
CA ARG A 276 3.40 -17.60 21.39
C ARG A 276 3.91 -16.27 20.83
N PRO A 277 5.23 -16.14 20.61
CA PRO A 277 5.80 -14.97 19.98
C PRO A 277 5.41 -14.89 18.50
#